data_AF-A0A2T0LSI3-F1
#
_entry.id   AF-A0A2T0LSI3-F1
#
_cell.length_a   1.000
_cell.length_b   1.000
_cell.length_c   1.000
_cell.angle_alpha   90.00
_cell.angle_beta   90.00
_cell.angle_gamma   90.00
#
_symmetry.space_group_name_H-M   'P 1'
#
loop_
_entity.id
_entity.type
_entity.pdbx_description
1 polymer ?
#
loop_
_entity_poly.entity_id
_entity_poly.type
_entity_poly.pdbx_seq_one_letter_code
_entity_poly.pdbx_strand_id
1 'polypeptide(L)'
;MTARRVFAIWLATTVAGAVLLALPDSSGAVVRISERHGPGVVDVLGMVVVLAGSAVLWWHLIRHRGLVVRGLGGRATAALLTTLVLALALVAWSVLADIGWWWVAGAGCAWAAQLVALRATAHPRSASAPGSRPR
;
A
#
# COMPACT_ATOMS: atom_id res chain seq x y z
N MET A 1 -11.46 9.92 -10.25
CA MET A 1 -10.05 10.35 -10.32
C MET A 1 -9.29 9.42 -11.25
N THR A 2 -8.36 9.93 -12.05
CA THR A 2 -7.52 9.09 -12.92
C THR A 2 -6.45 8.37 -12.08
N ALA A 3 -5.97 7.21 -12.55
CA ALA A 3 -4.92 6.45 -11.86
C ALA A 3 -3.65 7.29 -11.61
N ARG A 4 -3.30 8.20 -12.53
CA ARG A 4 -2.18 9.15 -12.36
C ARG A 4 -2.37 10.10 -11.18
N ARG A 5 -3.58 10.65 -10.99
CA ARG A 5 -3.88 11.54 -9.84
C ARG A 5 -3.84 10.76 -8.53
N VAL A 6 -4.40 9.55 -8.51
CA VAL A 6 -4.35 8.67 -7.33
C VAL A 6 -2.91 8.32 -6.98
N PHE A 7 -2.08 7.96 -7.96
CA PHE A 7 -0.65 7.72 -7.78
C PHE A 7 0.06 8.94 -7.20
N ALA A 8 -0.17 10.14 -7.75
CA ALA A 8 0.46 11.37 -7.29
C ALA A 8 0.07 11.70 -5.84
N ILE A 9 -1.22 11.57 -5.49
CA ILE A 9 -1.69 11.79 -4.11
C ILE A 9 -1.02 10.78 -3.18
N TRP A 10 -1.11 9.49 -3.50
CA TRP A 10 -0.52 8.42 -2.71
C TRP A 10 0.98 8.62 -2.51
N LEU A 11 1.73 8.92 -3.58
CA LEU A 11 3.17 9.13 -3.51
C LEU A 11 3.51 10.36 -2.68
N ALA A 12 2.83 11.49 -2.90
CA ALA A 12 3.06 12.72 -2.16
C ALA A 12 2.81 12.54 -0.66
N THR A 13 1.68 11.93 -0.28
CA THR A 13 1.37 11.63 1.13
C THR A 13 2.35 10.63 1.72
N THR A 14 2.79 9.64 0.95
CA THR A 14 3.72 8.62 1.43
C THR A 14 5.11 9.22 1.68
N VAL A 15 5.61 10.04 0.76
CA VAL A 15 6.88 10.76 0.93
C VAL A 15 6.77 11.76 2.08
N ALA A 16 5.70 12.55 2.14
CA ALA A 16 5.50 13.52 3.22
C ALA A 16 5.42 12.82 4.60
N GLY A 17 4.65 11.74 4.70
CA GLY A 17 4.54 10.97 5.94
C GLY A 17 5.85 10.28 6.33
N ALA A 18 6.63 9.76 5.36
CA ALA A 18 7.96 9.21 5.62
C ALA A 18 8.95 10.27 6.09
N VAL A 19 8.90 11.48 5.53
CA VAL A 19 9.71 12.62 6.00
C VAL A 19 9.34 12.96 7.44
N LEU A 20 8.04 13.03 7.77
CA LEU A 20 7.57 13.27 9.14
C LEU A 20 8.09 12.19 10.11
N LEU A 21 7.97 10.92 9.75
CA LEU A 21 8.48 9.79 10.55
C LEU A 21 10.01 9.77 10.72
N ALA A 22 10.74 10.45 9.85
CA ALA A 22 12.20 10.53 9.92
C ALA A 22 12.68 11.75 10.73
N LEU A 23 11.79 12.67 11.11
CA LEU A 23 12.15 13.82 11.93
C LEU A 23 12.45 13.38 13.36
N PRO A 24 13.49 13.95 14.01
CA PRO A 24 13.77 13.67 15.41
C PRO A 24 12.60 14.17 16.27
N ASP A 25 11.90 13.25 16.93
CA ASP A 25 10.82 13.60 17.84
C ASP A 25 11.35 13.82 19.26
N SER A 26 11.38 15.08 19.69
CA SER A 26 11.76 15.49 21.05
C SER A 26 10.56 15.67 22.00
N SER A 27 9.33 15.38 21.56
CA SER A 27 8.11 15.63 22.33
C SER A 27 7.70 14.52 23.30
N GLY A 28 8.47 13.42 23.37
CA GLY A 28 8.14 12.25 24.18
C GLY A 28 7.02 11.39 23.54
N ALA A 29 6.91 10.13 23.96
CA ALA A 29 5.93 9.20 23.38
C ALA A 29 4.48 9.59 23.73
N VAL A 30 3.64 9.76 22.71
CA VAL A 30 2.20 10.05 22.89
C VAL A 30 1.42 8.77 23.20
N VAL A 31 1.83 7.66 22.57
CA VAL A 31 1.27 6.33 22.80
C VAL A 31 2.41 5.40 23.15
N ARG A 32 2.37 4.80 24.33
CA ARG A 32 3.34 3.76 24.71
C ARG A 32 2.86 2.41 24.22
N ILE A 33 3.49 1.91 23.16
CA ILE A 33 3.20 0.58 22.59
C ILE A 33 4.11 -0.48 23.25
N SER A 34 5.31 -0.11 23.71
CA SER A 34 6.20 -0.96 24.52
C SER A 34 6.78 -0.21 25.73
N GLU A 35 7.46 -0.94 26.64
CA GLU A 35 8.09 -0.37 27.85
C GLU A 35 9.19 0.68 27.55
N ARG A 36 9.73 0.69 26.31
CA ARG A 36 10.84 1.60 25.93
C ARG A 36 10.60 2.45 24.69
N HIS A 37 9.60 2.14 23.85
CA HIS A 37 9.34 2.89 22.62
C HIS A 37 7.85 3.12 22.39
N GLY A 38 7.53 4.33 21.92
CA GLY A 38 6.19 4.71 21.52
C GLY A 38 6.28 5.88 20.55
N PRO A 39 5.43 5.94 19.52
CA PRO A 39 5.46 7.03 18.55
C PRO A 39 5.20 8.35 19.27
N GLY A 40 6.04 9.35 19.00
CA GLY A 40 5.78 10.72 19.42
C GLY A 40 4.70 11.37 18.54
N VAL A 41 4.40 12.65 18.78
CA VAL A 41 3.33 13.37 18.05
C VAL A 41 3.63 13.39 16.56
N VAL A 42 4.90 13.61 16.20
CA VAL A 42 5.33 13.75 14.82
C VAL A 42 5.23 12.41 14.10
N ASP A 43 5.55 11.31 14.79
CA ASP A 43 5.41 9.97 14.26
C ASP A 43 3.95 9.62 13.98
N VAL A 44 3.06 9.90 14.93
CA VAL A 44 1.61 9.66 14.77
C VAL A 44 1.09 10.45 13.58
N LEU A 45 1.50 11.71 13.43
CA LEU A 45 1.11 12.54 12.29
C LEU A 45 1.62 11.95 10.97
N GLY A 46 2.89 11.51 10.93
CA GLY A 46 3.46 10.84 9.77
C GLY A 46 2.69 9.57 9.40
N MET A 47 2.35 8.73 10.38
CA MET A 47 1.51 7.54 10.17
C MET A 47 0.13 7.91 9.59
N VAL A 48 -0.54 8.90 10.16
CA VAL A 48 -1.87 9.36 9.68
C VAL A 48 -1.79 9.82 8.22
N VAL A 49 -0.75 10.57 7.85
CA VAL A 49 -0.55 11.05 6.48
C VAL A 49 -0.34 9.87 5.51
N VAL A 50 0.51 8.88 5.85
CA VAL A 50 0.72 7.69 5.02
C VAL A 50 -0.57 6.87 4.89
N LEU A 51 -1.31 6.68 5.99
CA LEU A 51 -2.56 5.93 6.00
C LEU A 51 -3.65 6.62 5.18
N ALA A 52 -3.78 7.94 5.24
CA ALA A 52 -4.72 8.70 4.43
C ALA A 52 -4.42 8.53 2.92
N GLY A 53 -3.16 8.62 2.53
CA GLY A 53 -2.69 8.35 1.17
C GLY A 53 -3.02 6.94 0.69
N SER A 54 -2.73 5.95 1.53
CA SER A 54 -3.01 4.54 1.27
C SER A 54 -4.51 4.27 1.15
N ALA A 55 -5.33 4.90 1.99
CA ALA A 55 -6.78 4.77 1.95
C ALA A 55 -7.37 5.29 0.63
N VAL A 56 -6.87 6.42 0.10
CA VAL A 56 -7.27 6.92 -1.23
C VAL A 56 -6.96 5.91 -2.33
N LEU A 57 -5.77 5.30 -2.28
CA LEU A 57 -5.38 4.27 -3.24
C LEU A 57 -6.25 3.02 -3.11
N TRP A 58 -6.45 2.50 -1.90
CA TRP A 58 -7.28 1.32 -1.66
C TRP A 58 -8.73 1.54 -2.07
N TRP A 59 -9.30 2.69 -1.75
CA TRP A 59 -10.63 3.07 -2.20
C TRP A 59 -10.73 3.03 -3.73
N HIS A 60 -9.75 3.58 -4.44
CA HIS A 60 -9.69 3.52 -5.89
C HIS A 60 -9.60 2.07 -6.39
N LEU A 61 -8.71 1.25 -5.84
CA LEU A 61 -8.55 -0.16 -6.24
C LEU A 61 -9.81 -0.99 -5.99
N ILE A 62 -10.50 -0.78 -4.87
CA ILE A 62 -11.75 -1.47 -4.53
C ILE A 62 -12.86 -1.06 -5.51
N ARG A 63 -13.00 0.24 -5.79
CA ARG A 63 -13.98 0.77 -6.76
C ARG A 63 -13.73 0.24 -8.17
N HIS A 64 -12.47 0.00 -8.54
CA HIS A 64 -12.06 -0.47 -9.85
C HIS A 64 -11.59 -1.93 -9.86
N ARG A 65 -12.00 -2.74 -8.88
CA ARG A 65 -11.56 -4.14 -8.74
C ARG A 65 -11.78 -4.99 -10.00
N GLY A 66 -12.85 -4.72 -10.75
CA GLY A 66 -13.13 -5.41 -12.00
C GLY A 66 -12.06 -5.17 -13.06
N LEU A 67 -11.45 -3.98 -13.09
CA LEU A 67 -10.33 -3.67 -13.99
C LEU A 67 -9.05 -4.39 -13.57
N VAL A 68 -8.79 -4.47 -12.26
CA VAL A 68 -7.65 -5.23 -11.71
C VAL A 68 -7.76 -6.72 -12.08
N VAL A 69 -8.93 -7.32 -11.83
CA VAL A 69 -9.20 -8.73 -12.15
C VAL A 69 -9.11 -8.99 -13.66
N ARG A 70 -9.61 -8.08 -14.50
CA ARG A 70 -9.49 -8.21 -15.96
C ARG A 70 -8.05 -8.05 -16.45
N GLY A 71 -7.27 -7.15 -15.86
CA GLY A 71 -5.88 -6.89 -16.27
C GLY A 71 -4.89 -7.98 -15.84
N LEU A 72 -5.08 -8.55 -14.65
CA LEU A 72 -4.18 -9.54 -14.06
C LEU A 72 -4.70 -10.99 -14.18
N GLY A 73 -6.02 -11.18 -14.29
CA GLY A 73 -6.68 -12.47 -14.12
C GLY A 73 -6.98 -12.78 -12.64
N GLY A 74 -7.91 -13.70 -12.40
CA GLY A 74 -8.36 -14.04 -11.04
C GLY A 74 -7.27 -14.62 -10.16
N ARG A 75 -6.46 -15.56 -10.67
CA ARG A 75 -5.36 -16.19 -9.91
C ARG A 75 -4.28 -15.19 -9.49
N ALA A 76 -3.85 -14.33 -10.41
CA ALA A 76 -2.84 -13.31 -10.10
C ALA A 76 -3.40 -12.24 -9.15
N THR A 77 -4.67 -11.87 -9.27
CA THR A 77 -5.33 -10.96 -8.33
C THR A 77 -5.40 -11.55 -6.92
N ALA A 78 -5.72 -12.85 -6.81
CA ALA A 78 -5.71 -13.55 -5.53
C ALA A 78 -4.31 -13.60 -4.92
N ALA A 79 -3.29 -13.97 -5.70
CA ALA A 79 -1.90 -13.97 -5.26
C ALA A 79 -1.46 -12.58 -4.77
N LEU A 80 -1.80 -11.53 -5.52
CA LEU A 80 -1.48 -10.14 -5.15
C LEU A 80 -2.14 -9.72 -3.84
N LEU A 81 -3.41 -10.10 -3.63
CA LEU A 81 -4.13 -9.85 -2.39
C LEU A 81 -3.49 -10.59 -1.21
N THR A 82 -3.15 -11.87 -1.40
CA THR A 82 -2.45 -12.66 -0.38
C THR A 82 -1.10 -12.03 -0.04
N THR A 83 -0.32 -11.61 -1.03
CA THR A 83 0.95 -10.89 -0.81
C THR A 83 0.74 -9.62 -0.02
N LEU A 84 -0.28 -8.81 -0.34
CA LEU A 84 -0.59 -7.59 0.40
C LEU A 84 -0.94 -7.88 1.86
N VAL A 85 -1.78 -8.88 2.11
CA VAL A 85 -2.18 -9.28 3.48
C VAL A 85 -0.97 -9.77 4.28
N LEU A 86 -0.14 -10.64 3.71
CA LEU A 86 1.07 -11.14 4.37
C LEU A 86 2.07 -10.03 4.64
N ALA A 87 2.23 -9.10 3.69
CA ALA A 87 3.10 -7.93 3.85
C ALA A 87 2.65 -7.04 5.00
N LEU A 88 1.35 -6.75 5.11
CA LEU A 88 0.79 -5.98 6.22
C LEU A 88 0.89 -6.72 7.56
N ALA A 89 0.66 -8.04 7.57
CA ALA A 89 0.83 -8.87 8.76
C ALA A 89 2.30 -8.87 9.24
N LEU A 90 3.27 -8.90 8.32
CA LEU A 90 4.69 -8.80 8.65
C LEU A 90 5.04 -7.44 9.26
N VAL A 91 4.50 -6.34 8.73
CA VAL A 91 4.66 -5.00 9.32
C VAL A 91 4.10 -4.98 10.74
N ALA A 92 2.86 -5.42 10.92
CA ALA A 92 2.18 -5.41 12.21
C ALA A 92 2.94 -6.26 13.24
N TRP A 93 3.34 -7.48 12.87
CA TRP A 93 4.14 -8.34 13.74
C TRP A 93 5.48 -7.69 14.08
N SER A 94 6.24 -7.23 13.08
CA SER A 94 7.55 -6.60 13.32
C SER A 94 7.47 -5.42 14.28
N VAL A 95 6.42 -4.59 14.18
CA VAL A 95 6.19 -3.46 15.10
C VAL A 95 5.78 -3.93 16.49
N LEU A 96 4.82 -4.87 16.59
CA LEU A 96 4.30 -5.33 17.88
C LEU A 96 5.31 -6.14 18.69
N ALA A 97 6.18 -6.88 18.01
CA ALA A 97 7.20 -7.72 18.65
C ALA A 97 8.58 -7.06 18.70
N ASP A 98 8.70 -5.78 18.30
CA ASP A 98 9.95 -5.01 18.29
C ASP A 98 11.10 -5.72 17.53
N ILE A 99 10.76 -6.36 16.41
CA ILE A 99 11.69 -7.17 15.61
C ILE A 99 12.34 -6.30 14.53
N GLY A 100 13.20 -5.38 14.96
CA GLY A 100 14.14 -4.63 14.11
C GLY A 100 13.54 -4.06 12.82
N TRP A 101 14.24 -4.27 11.69
CA TRP A 101 13.93 -3.63 10.40
C TRP A 101 12.99 -4.46 9.48
N TRP A 102 12.36 -5.52 9.99
CA TRP A 102 11.51 -6.41 9.18
C TRP A 102 10.26 -5.70 8.63
N TRP A 103 9.78 -4.67 9.31
CA TRP A 103 8.72 -3.80 8.82
C TRP A 103 9.05 -3.15 7.47
N VAL A 104 10.33 -2.91 7.16
CA VAL A 104 10.75 -2.34 5.85
C VAL A 104 10.46 -3.33 4.73
N ALA A 105 10.77 -4.62 4.93
CA ALA A 105 10.50 -5.66 3.95
C ALA A 105 8.99 -5.80 3.70
N GLY A 106 8.19 -5.80 4.78
CA GLY A 106 6.74 -5.81 4.68
C GLY A 106 6.19 -4.59 3.94
N ALA A 107 6.62 -3.38 4.31
CA ALA A 107 6.19 -2.14 3.66
C ALA A 107 6.56 -2.10 2.17
N GLY A 108 7.79 -2.53 1.81
CA GLY A 108 8.24 -2.61 0.43
C GLY A 108 7.40 -3.59 -0.42
N CYS A 109 7.10 -4.77 0.12
CA CYS A 109 6.21 -5.74 -0.52
C CYS A 109 4.78 -5.19 -0.71
N ALA A 110 4.25 -4.50 0.30
CA ALA A 110 2.93 -3.87 0.21
C ALA A 110 2.89 -2.78 -0.87
N TRP A 111 3.92 -1.93 -0.98
CA TRP A 111 4.04 -0.94 -2.05
C TRP A 111 4.10 -1.60 -3.43
N ALA A 112 4.94 -2.61 -3.61
CA ALA A 112 5.04 -3.31 -4.88
C ALA A 112 3.69 -3.88 -5.31
N ALA A 113 2.96 -4.53 -4.40
CA ALA A 113 1.64 -5.08 -4.67
C ALA A 113 0.63 -3.98 -5.07
N GLN A 114 0.63 -2.86 -4.36
CA GLN A 114 -0.22 -1.71 -4.63
C GLN A 114 0.06 -1.08 -6.01
N LEU A 115 1.34 -0.95 -6.39
CA LEU A 115 1.73 -0.41 -7.70
C LEU A 115 1.34 -1.33 -8.85
N VAL A 116 1.48 -2.65 -8.67
CA VAL A 116 1.03 -3.64 -9.66
C VAL A 116 -0.49 -3.53 -9.85
N ALA A 117 -1.25 -3.45 -8.76
CA ALA A 117 -2.70 -3.29 -8.81
C ALA A 117 -3.12 -1.98 -9.52
N LEU A 118 -2.45 -0.87 -9.22
CA LEU A 118 -2.72 0.43 -9.84
C LEU A 118 -2.37 0.45 -11.33
N ARG A 119 -1.29 -0.21 -11.73
CA ARG A 119 -0.94 -0.36 -13.15
C ARG A 119 -2.01 -1.14 -13.91
N ALA A 120 -2.58 -2.17 -13.28
CA ALA A 120 -3.65 -2.98 -13.87
C ALA A 120 -4.94 -2.17 -14.11
N THR A 121 -5.23 -1.13 -13.31
CA THR A 121 -6.37 -0.24 -13.59
C THR A 121 -6.10 0.75 -14.72
N ALA A 122 -4.83 1.11 -14.95
CA ALA A 122 -4.44 2.03 -16.01
C ALA A 122 -4.41 1.37 -17.40
N HIS A 123 -4.00 0.11 -17.50
CA HIS A 123 -3.88 -0.63 -18.76
C HIS A 123 -4.57 -1.99 -18.65
N PRO A 124 -5.91 -2.05 -18.80
CA PRO A 124 -6.61 -3.32 -18.89
C PRO A 124 -6.06 -4.08 -20.10
N ARG A 125 -5.60 -5.31 -19.91
CA ARG A 125 -5.28 -6.18 -21.06
C ARG A 125 -6.54 -6.29 -21.91
N SER A 126 -6.51 -5.70 -23.10
CA SER A 126 -7.54 -5.95 -24.12
C SER A 126 -7.53 -7.44 -24.35
N ALA A 127 -8.56 -8.13 -23.89
CA ALA A 127 -8.77 -9.52 -24.22
C ALA A 127 -8.71 -9.60 -25.75
N SER A 128 -7.67 -10.25 -26.27
CA SER A 128 -7.55 -10.57 -27.68
C SER A 128 -8.88 -11.23 -28.09
N ALA A 129 -9.64 -10.54 -28.93
CA ALA A 129 -10.90 -11.01 -29.46
C ALA A 129 -10.68 -12.46 -29.95
N PRO A 130 -11.47 -13.45 -29.50
CA PRO A 130 -11.39 -14.79 -30.03
C PRO A 130 -11.60 -14.71 -31.53
N GLY A 131 -10.51 -14.86 -32.28
CA GLY A 131 -10.49 -14.81 -33.72
C GLY A 131 -11.53 -15.77 -34.28
N SER A 132 -12.40 -15.21 -35.10
CA SER A 132 -13.26 -15.88 -36.05
C SER A 132 -12.62 -17.15 -36.61
N ARG A 133 -13.17 -18.32 -36.26
CA ARG A 133 -12.94 -19.53 -37.05
C ARG A 133 -13.59 -19.29 -38.43
N PRO A 134 -12.83 -19.31 -39.54
CA PRO A 134 -13.45 -19.42 -40.85
C PRO A 134 -14.17 -20.78 -40.92
N ARG A 135 -15.39 -20.74 -41.44
CA ARG A 135 -16.25 -21.91 -41.65
C ARG A 135 -15.69 -22.83 -42.72
#